data_AF-A0A9E4ZSE7-F1
#
_entry.id   AF-A0A9E4ZSE7-F1
#
_cell.length_a   1.000
_cell.length_b   1.000
_cell.length_c   1.000
_cell.angle_alpha   90.00
_cell.angle_beta   90.00
_cell.angle_gamma   90.00
#
_symmetry.space_group_name_H-M   'P 1'
#
loop_
_entity.id
_entity.type
_entity.pdbx_description
1 polymer ?
#
loop_
_entity_poly.entity_id
_entity_poly.type
_entity_poly.pdbx_seq_one_letter_code
_entity_poly.pdbx_strand_id
1 'polypeptide(L)'
;MEGSKKLGGLLKKYNKIMKRRGLAGLDTAIILIAFIITASVLAYVAINMGLFVTQKAKSTINKGEETASTALTLSGSVLYAVNYPTNTKSYWIYFTVSPSSGVSSVELSPSTTAISFTASALGITYSNIYKFTLLTVSPTQVNGNVYANGQYLALADQETSGGQTYAYYPNPYYALLALNYTLGKILGVKQSPLYITNTPISSSSLPSWLQHDNVFSFTLNISGTPVTYYAFVNQTFAFTYPVSGDPLIGSAIAPAGSVIGVMILFGPNVGSHVFQYETISIQITPNIGSPLTLSEYVYQPEGNVTVIG
;
A
#
# COMPACT_ATOMS: atom_id res chain seq x y z
N MET A 1 -15.21 4.38 106.96
CA MET A 1 -15.77 3.79 105.71
C MET A 1 -15.97 4.78 104.55
N GLU A 2 -15.64 6.07 104.70
CA GLU A 2 -15.97 7.12 103.71
C GLU A 2 -14.92 7.33 102.60
N GLY A 3 -13.63 7.07 102.90
CA GLY A 3 -12.53 7.21 101.92
C GLY A 3 -12.55 6.16 100.80
N SER A 4 -12.99 4.93 101.09
CA SER A 4 -13.05 3.83 100.12
C SER A 4 -14.13 4.05 99.04
N LYS A 5 -15.28 4.62 99.41
CA LYS A 5 -16.36 4.97 98.45
C LYS A 5 -15.96 6.12 97.51
N LYS A 6 -15.21 7.11 98.01
CA LYS A 6 -14.67 8.22 97.18
C LYS A 6 -13.66 7.73 96.14
N LEU A 7 -12.77 6.80 96.50
CA LEU A 7 -11.78 6.24 95.59
C LEU A 7 -12.41 5.38 94.46
N GLY A 8 -13.40 4.54 94.80
CA GLY A 8 -14.15 3.76 93.81
C GLY A 8 -14.97 4.61 92.83
N GLY A 9 -15.52 5.73 93.31
CA GLY A 9 -16.22 6.73 92.47
C GLY A 9 -15.28 7.46 91.50
N LEU A 10 -14.07 7.80 91.95
CA LEU A 10 -13.02 8.41 91.11
C LEU A 10 -12.51 7.44 90.04
N LEU A 11 -12.28 6.17 90.38
CA LEU A 11 -11.87 5.13 89.42
C LEU A 11 -12.96 4.86 88.36
N LYS A 12 -14.23 4.80 88.76
CA LYS A 12 -15.36 4.70 87.82
C LYS A 12 -15.46 5.93 86.90
N LYS A 13 -15.20 7.13 87.43
CA LYS A 13 -15.22 8.38 86.65
C LYS A 13 -14.06 8.43 85.65
N TYR A 14 -12.86 8.01 86.06
CA TYR A 14 -11.69 7.90 85.19
C TYR A 14 -11.91 6.88 84.05
N ASN A 15 -12.41 5.68 84.37
CA ASN A 15 -12.73 4.67 83.35
C ASN A 15 -13.83 5.13 82.38
N LYS A 16 -14.84 5.88 82.85
CA LYS A 16 -15.88 6.46 81.98
C LYS A 16 -15.31 7.53 81.03
N ILE A 17 -14.36 8.34 81.49
CA ILE A 17 -13.69 9.34 80.66
C ILE A 17 -12.77 8.66 79.64
N MET A 18 -11.99 7.66 80.05
CA MET A 18 -11.13 6.88 79.15
C MET A 18 -11.94 6.11 78.10
N LYS A 19 -13.08 5.51 78.48
CA LYS A 19 -13.97 4.80 77.55
C LYS A 19 -14.63 5.74 76.53
N ARG A 20 -14.99 6.97 76.94
CA ARG A 20 -15.49 8.02 76.02
C ARG A 20 -14.41 8.54 75.08
N ARG A 21 -13.18 8.69 75.56
CA ARG A 21 -12.02 9.05 74.73
C ARG A 21 -11.66 7.96 73.73
N GLY A 22 -11.71 6.68 74.14
CA GLY A 22 -11.51 5.53 73.25
C GLY A 22 -12.61 5.39 72.19
N LEU A 23 -13.88 5.68 72.55
CA LEU A 23 -15.00 5.68 71.60
C LEU A 23 -14.85 6.80 70.56
N ALA A 24 -14.52 8.02 70.99
CA ALA A 24 -14.29 9.12 70.06
C ALA A 24 -13.07 8.87 69.13
N GLY A 25 -12.01 8.25 69.65
CA GLY A 25 -10.85 7.84 68.85
C GLY A 25 -11.21 6.78 67.80
N LEU A 26 -12.05 5.81 68.17
CA LEU A 26 -12.56 4.79 67.24
C LEU A 26 -13.40 5.42 66.12
N ASP A 27 -14.33 6.32 66.45
CA ASP A 27 -15.17 6.99 65.44
C ASP A 27 -14.32 7.78 64.44
N THR A 28 -13.30 8.50 64.92
CA THR A 28 -12.34 9.20 64.04
C THR A 28 -11.51 8.25 63.18
N ALA A 29 -11.15 7.07 63.69
CA ALA A 29 -10.39 6.07 62.94
C ALA A 29 -11.22 5.44 61.81
N ILE A 30 -12.52 5.18 62.03
CA ILE A 30 -13.43 4.69 60.98
C ILE A 30 -13.55 5.72 59.85
N ILE A 31 -13.72 7.00 60.19
CA ILE A 31 -13.78 8.09 59.20
C ILE A 31 -12.47 8.18 58.42
N LEU A 32 -11.33 8.05 59.10
CA LEU A 32 -10.01 8.05 58.46
C LEU A 32 -9.85 6.90 57.46
N ILE A 33 -10.24 5.68 57.81
CA ILE A 33 -10.20 4.52 56.91
C ILE A 33 -11.10 4.75 55.69
N ALA A 34 -12.34 5.23 55.90
CA ALA A 34 -13.26 5.53 54.80
C ALA A 34 -12.67 6.58 53.85
N PHE A 35 -12.07 7.65 54.38
CA PHE A 35 -11.41 8.68 53.57
C PHE A 35 -10.24 8.11 52.77
N ILE A 36 -9.38 7.30 53.40
CA ILE A 36 -8.25 6.64 52.72
C ILE A 36 -8.75 5.73 51.59
N ILE A 37 -9.79 4.92 51.83
CA ILE A 37 -10.36 4.04 50.78
C ILE A 37 -10.89 4.87 49.61
N THR A 38 -11.65 5.93 49.87
CA THR A 38 -12.16 6.80 48.80
C THR A 38 -11.04 7.48 48.01
N ALA A 39 -9.99 7.94 48.68
CA ALA A 39 -8.80 8.50 48.04
C ALA A 39 -8.05 7.45 47.20
N SER A 40 -7.91 6.22 47.69
CA SER A 40 -7.28 5.11 46.95
C SER A 40 -8.06 4.72 45.69
N VAL A 41 -9.40 4.65 45.77
CA VAL A 41 -10.24 4.34 44.60
C VAL A 41 -10.14 5.47 43.57
N LEU A 42 -10.21 6.74 44.01
CA LEU A 42 -10.05 7.89 43.11
C LEU A 42 -8.68 7.88 42.44
N ALA A 43 -7.60 7.60 43.19
CA ALA A 43 -6.25 7.49 42.65
C ALA A 43 -6.12 6.34 41.65
N TYR A 44 -6.70 5.17 41.93
CA TYR A 44 -6.71 4.03 41.01
C TYR A 44 -7.41 4.37 39.68
N VAL A 45 -8.59 5.00 39.75
CA VAL A 45 -9.31 5.44 38.55
C VAL A 45 -8.51 6.50 37.79
N ALA A 46 -7.95 7.48 38.47
CA ALA A 46 -7.13 8.53 37.86
C ALA A 46 -5.89 7.97 37.16
N ILE A 47 -5.19 7.01 37.78
CA ILE A 47 -4.02 6.35 37.19
C ILE A 47 -4.45 5.56 35.95
N ASN A 48 -5.50 4.74 36.03
CA ASN A 48 -5.92 3.92 34.88
C ASN A 48 -6.44 4.76 33.72
N MET A 49 -7.22 5.81 34.00
CA MET A 49 -7.63 6.77 32.97
C MET A 49 -6.42 7.53 32.41
N GLY A 50 -5.46 7.92 33.25
CA GLY A 50 -4.21 8.54 32.81
C GLY A 50 -3.39 7.61 31.91
N LEU A 51 -3.29 6.33 32.25
CA LEU A 51 -2.63 5.31 31.44
C LEU A 51 -3.36 5.09 30.11
N PHE A 52 -4.69 5.04 30.11
CA PHE A 52 -5.48 4.95 28.88
C PHE A 52 -5.28 6.18 27.98
N VAL A 53 -5.33 7.38 28.54
CA VAL A 53 -5.11 8.63 27.80
C VAL A 53 -3.70 8.68 27.23
N THR A 54 -2.67 8.29 27.99
CA THR A 54 -1.28 8.27 27.49
C THR A 54 -1.06 7.21 26.42
N GLN A 55 -1.66 6.01 26.54
CA GLN A 55 -1.65 5.00 25.48
C GLN A 55 -2.34 5.51 24.21
N LYS A 56 -3.50 6.14 24.35
CA LYS A 56 -4.23 6.72 23.21
C LYS A 56 -3.47 7.87 22.56
N ALA A 57 -2.86 8.74 23.37
CA ALA A 57 -2.00 9.84 22.90
C ALA A 57 -0.80 9.27 22.13
N LYS A 58 -0.10 8.28 22.68
CA LYS A 58 1.00 7.60 21.99
C LYS A 58 0.57 7.01 20.65
N SER A 59 -0.56 6.30 20.61
CA SER A 59 -1.10 5.74 19.35
C SER A 59 -1.46 6.84 18.33
N THR A 60 -2.00 7.97 18.79
CA THR A 60 -2.37 9.08 17.91
C THR A 60 -1.14 9.82 17.38
N ILE A 61 -0.13 10.03 18.23
CA ILE A 61 1.16 10.62 17.85
C ILE A 61 1.84 9.73 16.80
N ASN A 62 1.96 8.42 17.05
CA ASN A 62 2.56 7.49 16.10
C ASN A 62 1.83 7.47 14.75
N LYS A 63 0.49 7.42 14.76
CA LYS A 63 -0.30 7.48 13.52
C LYS A 63 -0.17 8.82 12.80
N GLY A 64 -0.06 9.92 13.54
CA GLY A 64 0.17 11.25 12.98
C GLY A 64 1.54 11.34 12.32
N GLU A 65 2.58 10.80 12.98
CA GLU A 65 3.93 10.68 12.44
C GLU A 65 3.95 9.81 11.17
N GLU A 66 3.33 8.62 11.22
CA GLU A 66 3.20 7.75 10.04
C GLU A 66 2.49 8.47 8.90
N THR A 67 1.38 9.16 9.15
CA THR A 67 0.60 9.87 8.11
C THR A 67 1.39 11.05 7.51
N ALA A 68 2.11 11.81 8.33
CA ALA A 68 2.99 12.87 7.85
C ALA A 68 4.18 12.31 7.05
N SER A 69 4.61 11.10 7.39
CA SER A 69 5.76 10.42 6.80
C SER A 69 5.40 9.41 5.73
N THR A 70 4.21 9.46 5.10
CA THR A 70 3.78 8.49 4.07
C THR A 70 3.31 9.18 2.78
N ALA A 71 4.08 10.17 2.33
CA ALA A 71 3.86 10.81 1.05
C ALA A 71 4.60 10.07 -0.07
N LEU A 72 3.94 9.87 -1.21
CA LEU A 72 4.57 9.44 -2.46
C LEU A 72 4.83 10.67 -3.35
N THR A 73 5.91 10.62 -4.12
CA THR A 73 6.24 11.61 -5.15
C THR A 73 6.41 10.93 -6.50
N LEU A 74 6.05 11.62 -7.58
CA LEU A 74 6.39 11.20 -8.93
C LEU A 74 7.92 11.21 -9.09
N SER A 75 8.48 10.10 -9.58
CA SER A 75 9.92 9.90 -9.75
C SER A 75 10.23 9.57 -11.21
N GLY A 76 9.98 10.51 -12.11
CA GLY A 76 10.21 10.34 -13.55
C GLY A 76 9.11 10.99 -14.38
N SER A 77 9.05 10.61 -15.65
CA SER A 77 8.03 11.08 -16.58
C SER A 77 6.82 10.14 -16.62
N VAL A 78 5.65 10.69 -16.93
CA VAL A 78 4.46 9.90 -17.26
C VAL A 78 4.51 9.57 -18.76
N LEU A 79 4.53 8.27 -19.07
CA LEU A 79 4.50 7.75 -20.43
C LEU A 79 3.11 7.22 -20.74
N TYR A 80 2.70 7.40 -21.99
CA TYR A 80 1.38 7.00 -22.46
C TYR A 80 1.48 6.40 -23.86
N ALA A 81 0.74 5.32 -24.10
CA ALA A 81 0.74 4.60 -25.36
C ALA A 81 -0.65 4.48 -25.97
N VAL A 82 -0.71 4.69 -27.28
CA VAL A 82 -1.90 4.54 -28.13
C VAL A 82 -1.57 3.75 -29.39
N ASN A 83 -2.60 3.39 -30.14
CA ASN A 83 -2.47 2.90 -31.50
C ASN A 83 -2.06 4.03 -32.47
N TYR A 84 -0.77 4.37 -32.54
CA TYR A 84 -0.27 5.29 -33.57
C TYR A 84 -0.09 4.56 -34.92
N PRO A 85 -0.36 5.20 -36.09
CA PRO A 85 -0.84 6.58 -36.29
C PRO A 85 -2.36 6.74 -36.26
N THR A 86 -3.12 5.66 -36.08
CA THR A 86 -4.59 5.73 -36.21
C THR A 86 -5.24 6.51 -35.06
N ASN A 87 -4.61 6.56 -33.90
CA ASN A 87 -5.04 7.22 -32.67
C ASN A 87 -6.51 6.89 -32.35
N THR A 88 -6.86 5.61 -32.39
CA THR A 88 -8.23 5.10 -32.13
C THR A 88 -8.37 4.36 -30.80
N LYS A 89 -7.24 3.99 -30.18
CA LYS A 89 -7.23 3.22 -28.93
C LYS A 89 -6.08 3.64 -28.02
N SER A 90 -6.35 3.71 -26.72
CA SER A 90 -5.34 3.80 -25.65
C SER A 90 -4.96 2.41 -25.16
N TYR A 91 -3.67 2.18 -24.95
CA TYR A 91 -3.15 0.89 -24.49
C TYR A 91 -2.80 0.91 -23.01
N TRP A 92 -1.94 1.84 -22.61
CA TRP A 92 -1.47 1.90 -21.23
C TRP A 92 -0.90 3.27 -20.87
N ILE A 93 -0.80 3.51 -19.57
CA ILE A 93 -0.02 4.59 -18.96
C ILE A 93 1.02 3.95 -18.05
N TYR A 94 2.24 4.47 -18.08
CA TYR A 94 3.32 4.05 -17.20
C TYR A 94 3.96 5.28 -16.54
N PHE A 95 4.24 5.18 -15.25
CA PHE A 95 4.97 6.19 -14.52
C PHE A 95 5.63 5.55 -13.29
N THR A 96 6.57 6.25 -12.70
CA THR A 96 7.32 5.79 -11.54
C THR A 96 7.05 6.68 -10.34
N VAL A 97 6.91 6.07 -9.16
CA VAL A 97 6.73 6.78 -7.90
C VAL A 97 7.75 6.31 -6.88
N SER A 98 8.12 7.21 -5.99
CA SER A 98 9.03 6.94 -4.90
C SER A 98 8.47 7.49 -3.61
N PRO A 99 8.76 6.89 -2.45
CA PRO A 99 8.55 7.54 -1.17
C PRO A 99 9.23 8.92 -1.15
N SER A 100 8.51 9.93 -0.65
CA SER A 100 9.02 11.31 -0.61
C SER A 100 10.24 11.42 0.29
N SER A 101 11.03 12.49 0.13
CA SER A 101 12.15 12.74 1.04
C SER A 101 11.70 12.80 2.50
N GLY A 102 12.41 12.10 3.40
CA GLY A 102 12.06 12.00 4.82
C GLY A 102 11.05 10.90 5.18
N VAL A 103 10.45 10.23 4.18
CA VAL A 103 9.60 9.06 4.39
C VAL A 103 10.46 7.81 4.52
N SER A 104 10.27 7.04 5.58
CA SER A 104 10.99 5.78 5.78
C SER A 104 10.51 4.66 4.86
N SER A 105 9.19 4.55 4.65
CA SER A 105 8.59 3.58 3.74
C SER A 105 7.11 3.87 3.45
N VAL A 106 6.58 3.29 2.37
CA VAL A 106 5.15 3.35 2.00
C VAL A 106 4.64 1.96 1.69
N GLU A 107 3.49 1.58 2.28
CA GLU A 107 2.79 0.34 1.96
C GLU A 107 2.02 0.49 0.64
N LEU A 108 2.29 -0.40 -0.31
CA LEU A 108 1.70 -0.40 -1.65
C LEU A 108 0.96 -1.70 -1.95
N SER A 109 0.50 -2.47 -0.96
CA SER A 109 -0.37 -3.62 -1.21
C SER A 109 -1.69 -3.21 -1.87
N PRO A 110 -2.18 -3.94 -2.89
CA PRO A 110 -3.51 -3.73 -3.47
C PRO A 110 -4.68 -3.86 -2.46
N SER A 111 -4.45 -4.47 -1.29
CA SER A 111 -5.44 -4.58 -0.22
C SER A 111 -5.60 -3.30 0.61
N THR A 112 -4.60 -2.43 0.60
CA THR A 112 -4.53 -1.23 1.46
C THR A 112 -4.41 0.05 0.64
N THR A 113 -3.89 -0.03 -0.57
CA THR A 113 -3.66 1.11 -1.45
C THR A 113 -4.62 1.04 -2.62
N ALA A 114 -5.14 2.19 -3.06
CA ALA A 114 -6.01 2.30 -4.22
C ALA A 114 -5.35 3.20 -5.26
N ILE A 115 -5.49 2.83 -6.54
CA ILE A 115 -5.14 3.69 -7.68
C ILE A 115 -6.42 3.97 -8.43
N SER A 116 -6.72 5.25 -8.67
CA SER A 116 -7.89 5.69 -9.44
C SER A 116 -7.45 6.50 -10.65
N PHE A 117 -8.20 6.37 -11.74
CA PHE A 117 -7.94 7.07 -13.00
C PHE A 117 -9.17 7.87 -13.40
N THR A 118 -8.97 9.12 -13.83
CA THR A 118 -10.02 10.02 -14.27
C THR A 118 -9.59 10.75 -15.54
N ALA A 119 -10.44 10.73 -16.56
CA ALA A 119 -10.35 11.57 -17.75
C ALA A 119 -11.62 12.43 -17.82
N SER A 120 -11.54 13.63 -17.24
CA SER A 120 -12.71 14.46 -16.97
C SER A 120 -13.40 14.97 -18.22
N ALA A 121 -12.65 15.25 -19.30
CA ALA A 121 -13.24 15.75 -20.55
C ALA A 121 -14.09 14.67 -21.25
N LEU A 122 -13.73 13.40 -21.08
CA LEU A 122 -14.48 12.25 -21.59
C LEU A 122 -15.53 11.70 -20.60
N GLY A 123 -15.64 12.28 -19.39
CA GLY A 123 -16.55 11.81 -18.35
C GLY A 123 -16.20 10.42 -17.81
N ILE A 124 -14.93 10.01 -17.91
CA ILE A 124 -14.46 8.69 -17.52
C ILE A 124 -13.87 8.75 -16.12
N THR A 125 -14.37 7.92 -15.21
CA THR A 125 -13.81 7.76 -13.86
C THR A 125 -13.79 6.29 -13.48
N TYR A 126 -12.61 5.80 -13.15
CA TYR A 126 -12.39 4.45 -12.68
C TYR A 126 -11.74 4.49 -11.30
N SER A 127 -12.53 4.15 -10.29
CA SER A 127 -12.05 4.07 -8.92
C SER A 127 -11.41 2.71 -8.63
N ASN A 128 -10.30 2.75 -7.90
CA ASN A 128 -9.59 1.57 -7.41
C ASN A 128 -9.36 0.47 -8.47
N ILE A 129 -8.65 0.85 -9.54
CA ILE A 129 -8.17 -0.06 -10.58
C ILE A 129 -6.92 -0.83 -10.16
N TYR A 130 -6.34 -0.56 -9.00
CA TYR A 130 -5.18 -1.30 -8.51
C TYR A 130 -5.57 -2.71 -8.08
N LYS A 131 -5.01 -3.73 -8.76
CA LYS A 131 -5.39 -5.14 -8.53
C LYS A 131 -4.21 -6.06 -8.24
N PHE A 132 -3.04 -5.77 -8.78
CA PHE A 132 -1.91 -6.70 -8.70
C PHE A 132 -0.61 -6.00 -8.33
N THR A 133 0.29 -6.70 -7.66
CA THR A 133 1.61 -6.20 -7.35
C THR A 133 2.65 -7.27 -7.57
N LEU A 134 3.77 -6.91 -8.18
CA LEU A 134 4.96 -7.75 -8.30
C LEU A 134 5.98 -7.45 -7.20
N LEU A 135 5.70 -6.52 -6.29
CA LEU A 135 6.57 -6.21 -5.14
C LEU A 135 6.76 -7.43 -4.24
N THR A 136 5.73 -8.26 -4.10
CA THR A 136 5.74 -9.47 -3.28
C THR A 136 6.22 -10.72 -4.03
N VAL A 137 6.51 -10.62 -5.33
CA VAL A 137 6.87 -11.77 -6.17
C VAL A 137 8.39 -11.89 -6.22
N SER A 138 8.92 -13.02 -5.74
CA SER A 138 10.36 -13.29 -5.78
C SER A 138 10.83 -13.53 -7.23
N PRO A 139 12.01 -13.02 -7.64
CA PRO A 139 12.61 -13.33 -8.94
C PRO A 139 12.74 -14.83 -9.23
N THR A 140 12.98 -15.66 -8.22
CA THR A 140 13.02 -17.13 -8.38
C THR A 140 11.69 -17.75 -8.80
N GLN A 141 10.56 -17.05 -8.58
CA GLN A 141 9.24 -17.51 -8.99
C GLN A 141 8.96 -17.23 -10.47
N VAL A 142 9.62 -16.23 -11.07
CA VAL A 142 9.33 -15.76 -12.44
C VAL A 142 10.48 -16.07 -13.42
N ASN A 143 11.72 -16.05 -12.96
CA ASN A 143 12.89 -16.36 -13.79
C ASN A 143 12.90 -17.82 -14.23
N GLY A 144 13.37 -18.07 -15.46
CA GLY A 144 13.47 -19.43 -15.99
C GLY A 144 12.16 -20.03 -16.49
N ASN A 145 11.05 -19.27 -16.48
CA ASN A 145 9.72 -19.79 -16.86
C ASN A 145 9.22 -19.33 -18.22
N VAL A 146 9.64 -18.15 -18.68
CA VAL A 146 9.26 -17.61 -20.00
C VAL A 146 10.35 -17.96 -21.00
N TYR A 147 9.98 -18.60 -22.11
CA TYR A 147 10.91 -19.03 -23.16
C TYR A 147 10.74 -18.20 -24.43
N ALA A 148 11.84 -17.65 -24.94
CA ALA A 148 11.85 -16.90 -26.19
C ALA A 148 13.25 -16.90 -26.80
N ASN A 149 13.32 -16.89 -28.14
CA ASN A 149 14.56 -16.89 -28.91
C ASN A 149 15.61 -17.91 -28.40
N GLY A 150 15.22 -19.17 -28.27
CA GLY A 150 16.14 -20.26 -27.93
C GLY A 150 16.49 -20.40 -26.45
N GLN A 151 16.03 -19.50 -25.56
CA GLN A 151 16.44 -19.47 -24.16
C GLN A 151 15.30 -19.14 -23.20
N TYR A 152 15.47 -19.50 -21.93
CA TYR A 152 14.62 -19.01 -20.85
C TYR A 152 15.08 -17.63 -20.38
N LEU A 153 14.13 -16.74 -20.14
CA LEU A 153 14.40 -15.36 -19.77
C LEU A 153 14.61 -15.22 -18.24
N ALA A 154 15.55 -14.36 -17.88
CA ALA A 154 15.61 -13.74 -16.56
C ALA A 154 14.81 -12.43 -16.63
N LEU A 155 13.64 -12.42 -15.98
CA LEU A 155 12.69 -11.31 -16.05
C LEU A 155 12.94 -10.28 -14.95
N ALA A 156 13.43 -10.72 -13.80
CA ALA A 156 13.77 -9.88 -12.67
C ALA A 156 15.20 -10.17 -12.19
N ASP A 157 15.91 -9.12 -11.82
CA ASP A 157 17.25 -9.20 -11.26
C ASP A 157 17.19 -9.18 -9.73
N GLN A 158 18.31 -9.58 -9.11
CA GLN A 158 18.49 -9.55 -7.67
C GLN A 158 19.83 -8.90 -7.31
N GLU A 159 19.80 -8.00 -6.33
CA GLU A 159 21.01 -7.43 -5.72
C GLU A 159 20.97 -7.67 -4.22
N THR A 160 22.10 -8.08 -3.64
CA THR A 160 22.22 -8.25 -2.18
C THR A 160 23.19 -7.21 -1.63
N SER A 161 22.70 -6.33 -0.76
CA SER A 161 23.51 -5.31 -0.09
C SER A 161 23.08 -5.15 1.36
N GLY A 162 24.04 -5.03 2.29
CA GLY A 162 23.77 -4.87 3.72
C GLY A 162 23.02 -6.03 4.39
N GLY A 163 23.05 -7.24 3.81
CA GLY A 163 22.34 -8.43 4.31
C GLY A 163 20.88 -8.54 3.84
N GLN A 164 20.40 -7.57 3.06
CA GLN A 164 19.07 -7.60 2.45
C GLN A 164 19.19 -7.91 0.95
N THR A 165 18.24 -8.66 0.40
CA THR A 165 18.14 -8.95 -1.03
C THR A 165 16.99 -8.17 -1.64
N TYR A 166 17.32 -7.42 -2.70
CA TYR A 166 16.42 -6.55 -3.45
C TYR A 166 16.12 -7.17 -4.80
N ALA A 167 14.90 -6.97 -5.28
CA ALA A 167 14.46 -7.47 -6.59
C ALA A 167 13.98 -6.31 -7.45
N TYR A 168 14.40 -6.26 -8.71
CA TYR A 168 13.92 -5.22 -9.63
C TYR A 168 13.72 -5.77 -11.04
N TYR A 169 12.87 -5.09 -11.81
CA TYR A 169 12.61 -5.42 -13.21
C TYR A 169 13.36 -4.42 -14.10
N PRO A 170 14.25 -4.88 -15.00
CA PRO A 170 15.07 -4.00 -15.85
C PRO A 170 14.26 -3.09 -16.77
N ASN A 171 13.03 -3.49 -17.10
CA ASN A 171 12.16 -2.82 -18.07
C ASN A 171 10.67 -3.13 -17.77
N PRO A 172 9.73 -2.18 -17.98
CA PRO A 172 8.29 -2.42 -17.87
C PRO A 172 7.78 -3.66 -18.62
N TYR A 173 8.33 -3.97 -19.78
CA TYR A 173 7.93 -5.12 -20.59
C TYR A 173 8.35 -6.46 -19.95
N TYR A 174 9.48 -6.53 -19.25
CA TYR A 174 9.82 -7.72 -18.45
C TYR A 174 8.89 -7.88 -17.25
N ALA A 175 8.50 -6.77 -16.61
CA ALA A 175 7.47 -6.80 -15.56
C ALA A 175 6.11 -7.28 -16.11
N LEU A 176 5.72 -6.88 -17.32
CA LEU A 176 4.51 -7.38 -17.99
C LEU A 176 4.56 -8.89 -18.26
N LEU A 177 5.70 -9.40 -18.74
CA LEU A 177 5.87 -10.85 -18.95
C LEU A 177 5.81 -11.62 -17.64
N ALA A 178 6.42 -11.10 -16.57
CA ALA A 178 6.35 -11.69 -15.24
C ALA A 178 4.93 -11.67 -14.68
N LEU A 179 4.21 -10.56 -14.86
CA LEU A 179 2.81 -10.44 -14.48
C LEU A 179 1.94 -11.46 -15.23
N ASN A 180 2.08 -11.58 -16.54
CA ASN A 180 1.36 -12.55 -17.35
C ASN A 180 1.59 -13.99 -16.85
N TYR A 181 2.84 -14.35 -16.54
CA TYR A 181 3.15 -15.65 -15.97
C TYR A 181 2.49 -15.87 -14.59
N THR A 182 2.65 -14.91 -13.67
CA THR A 182 2.08 -14.99 -12.32
C THR A 182 0.55 -15.05 -12.34
N LEU A 183 -0.12 -14.23 -13.15
CA LEU A 183 -1.58 -14.27 -13.30
C LEU A 183 -2.05 -15.58 -13.93
N GLY A 184 -1.33 -16.10 -14.93
CA GLY A 184 -1.63 -17.40 -15.52
C GLY A 184 -1.57 -18.55 -14.52
N LYS A 185 -0.71 -18.46 -13.50
CA LYS A 185 -0.65 -19.44 -12.39
C LYS A 185 -1.77 -19.28 -11.37
N ILE A 186 -2.15 -18.04 -11.02
CA ILE A 186 -3.12 -17.75 -9.97
C ILE A 186 -4.57 -17.92 -10.48
N LEU A 187 -4.87 -17.36 -11.65
CA LEU A 187 -6.23 -17.28 -12.20
C LEU A 187 -6.46 -18.26 -13.37
N GLY A 188 -5.40 -18.77 -13.96
CA GLY A 188 -5.48 -19.49 -15.23
C GLY A 188 -5.55 -18.53 -16.42
N VAL A 189 -5.08 -18.99 -17.58
CA VAL A 189 -4.87 -18.17 -18.78
C VAL A 189 -6.16 -17.50 -19.28
N LYS A 190 -7.29 -18.21 -19.27
CA LYS A 190 -8.56 -17.70 -19.83
C LYS A 190 -9.25 -16.65 -18.95
N GLN A 191 -9.02 -16.69 -17.65
CA GLN A 191 -9.64 -15.77 -16.68
C GLN A 191 -8.70 -14.62 -16.30
N SER A 192 -7.44 -14.70 -16.71
CA SER A 192 -6.45 -13.65 -16.49
C SER A 192 -6.87 -12.37 -17.23
N PRO A 193 -6.77 -11.18 -16.60
CA PRO A 193 -7.06 -9.91 -17.26
C PRO A 193 -5.99 -9.52 -18.28
N LEU A 194 -4.86 -10.23 -18.32
CA LEU A 194 -3.76 -10.06 -19.24
C LEU A 194 -3.32 -11.42 -19.79
N TYR A 195 -3.18 -11.51 -21.11
CA TYR A 195 -2.55 -12.63 -21.80
C TYR A 195 -1.48 -12.12 -22.76
N ILE A 196 -0.26 -12.68 -22.70
CA ILE A 196 0.83 -12.31 -23.60
C ILE A 196 1.38 -13.55 -24.30
N THR A 197 1.57 -13.43 -25.62
CA THR A 197 2.24 -14.44 -26.46
C THR A 197 3.22 -13.80 -27.44
N ASN A 198 4.26 -14.53 -27.83
CA ASN A 198 5.18 -14.18 -28.92
C ASN A 198 4.88 -14.94 -30.22
N THR A 199 3.87 -15.81 -30.23
CA THR A 199 3.39 -16.45 -31.44
C THR A 199 2.39 -15.54 -32.15
N PRO A 200 2.60 -15.20 -33.42
CA PRO A 200 1.60 -14.46 -34.19
C PRO A 200 0.33 -15.29 -34.31
N ILE A 201 -0.82 -14.71 -33.91
CA ILE A 201 -2.14 -15.32 -34.08
C ILE A 201 -2.89 -14.47 -35.10
N SER A 202 -3.39 -15.06 -36.18
CA SER A 202 -4.19 -14.32 -37.16
C SER A 202 -5.50 -13.86 -36.51
N SER A 203 -5.98 -12.67 -36.88
CA SER A 203 -7.25 -12.14 -36.36
C SER A 203 -8.44 -13.09 -36.61
N SER A 204 -8.40 -13.87 -37.69
CA SER A 204 -9.38 -14.89 -38.05
C SER A 204 -9.31 -16.18 -37.23
N SER A 205 -8.21 -16.44 -36.52
CA SER A 205 -7.99 -17.65 -35.71
C SER A 205 -7.93 -17.36 -34.20
N LEU A 206 -8.21 -16.11 -33.80
CA LEU A 206 -8.24 -15.74 -32.39
C LEU A 206 -9.29 -16.56 -31.62
N PRO A 207 -8.90 -17.23 -30.51
CA PRO A 207 -9.85 -17.85 -29.60
C PRO A 207 -10.94 -16.87 -29.17
N SER A 208 -12.18 -17.35 -29.02
CA SER A 208 -13.34 -16.50 -28.69
C SER A 208 -13.16 -15.63 -27.44
N TRP A 209 -12.36 -16.10 -26.47
CA TRP A 209 -12.07 -15.38 -25.24
C TRP A 209 -11.07 -14.22 -25.39
N LEU A 210 -10.39 -14.09 -26.54
CA LEU A 210 -9.45 -13.00 -26.86
C LEU A 210 -9.99 -11.99 -27.88
N GLN A 211 -11.08 -12.32 -28.58
CA GLN A 211 -11.54 -11.55 -29.76
C GLN A 211 -11.95 -10.11 -29.44
N HIS A 212 -12.37 -9.84 -28.21
CA HIS A 212 -12.83 -8.53 -27.76
C HIS A 212 -11.80 -7.79 -26.93
N ASP A 213 -10.59 -8.32 -26.77
CA ASP A 213 -9.58 -7.71 -25.92
C ASP A 213 -8.96 -6.49 -26.58
N ASN A 214 -8.46 -5.56 -25.75
CA ASN A 214 -7.59 -4.51 -26.24
C ASN A 214 -6.20 -5.08 -26.47
N VAL A 215 -5.67 -4.97 -27.68
CA VAL A 215 -4.42 -5.63 -28.08
C VAL A 215 -3.38 -4.59 -28.45
N PHE A 216 -2.18 -4.73 -27.87
CA PHE A 216 -1.01 -3.98 -28.28
C PHE A 216 0.19 -4.92 -28.42
N SER A 217 1.19 -4.48 -29.18
CA SER A 217 2.44 -5.22 -29.34
C SER A 217 3.62 -4.43 -28.79
N PHE A 218 4.61 -5.14 -28.26
CA PHE A 218 5.88 -4.58 -27.88
C PHE A 218 7.01 -5.51 -28.31
N THR A 219 8.18 -4.94 -28.55
CA THR A 219 9.35 -5.70 -29.00
C THR A 219 10.44 -5.63 -27.95
N LEU A 220 11.00 -6.78 -27.61
CA LEU A 220 12.13 -6.91 -26.71
C LEU A 220 13.33 -7.43 -27.48
N ASN A 221 14.51 -6.88 -27.23
CA ASN A 221 15.74 -7.41 -27.78
C ASN A 221 16.26 -8.54 -26.88
N ILE A 222 16.17 -9.78 -27.35
CA ILE A 222 16.56 -10.98 -26.60
C ILE A 222 17.81 -11.56 -27.24
N SER A 223 18.96 -11.35 -26.59
CA SER A 223 20.29 -11.74 -27.08
C SER A 223 20.60 -11.26 -28.50
N GLY A 224 20.27 -9.99 -28.79
CA GLY A 224 20.54 -9.37 -30.09
C GLY A 224 19.46 -9.62 -31.14
N THR A 225 18.42 -10.40 -30.85
CA THR A 225 17.30 -10.64 -31.76
C THR A 225 16.04 -9.93 -31.26
N PRO A 226 15.39 -9.07 -32.07
CA PRO A 226 14.10 -8.49 -31.70
C PRO A 226 13.00 -9.56 -31.71
N VAL A 227 12.31 -9.71 -30.59
CA VAL A 227 11.15 -10.60 -30.42
C VAL A 227 9.93 -9.75 -30.11
N THR A 228 8.91 -9.85 -30.96
CA THR A 228 7.64 -9.15 -30.77
C THR A 228 6.67 -10.00 -29.94
N TYR A 229 6.08 -9.38 -28.94
CA TYR A 229 5.02 -9.92 -28.10
C TYR A 229 3.72 -9.19 -28.37
N TYR A 230 2.62 -9.91 -28.25
CA TYR A 230 1.25 -9.42 -28.37
C TYR A 230 0.58 -9.57 -27.01
N ALA A 231 0.19 -8.44 -26.42
CA ALA A 231 -0.50 -8.37 -25.15
C ALA A 231 -1.99 -8.11 -25.38
N PHE A 232 -2.81 -9.01 -24.85
CA PHE A 232 -4.27 -8.96 -24.86
C PHE A 232 -4.74 -8.58 -23.45
N VAL A 233 -5.43 -7.44 -23.35
CA VAL A 233 -5.93 -6.89 -22.10
C VAL A 233 -7.46 -6.95 -22.11
N ASN A 234 -8.02 -7.78 -21.24
CA ASN A 234 -9.47 -8.00 -21.15
C ASN A 234 -10.15 -7.02 -20.18
N GLN A 235 -9.44 -6.55 -19.16
CA GLN A 235 -9.98 -5.65 -18.13
C GLN A 235 -9.04 -4.48 -17.88
N THR A 236 -9.58 -3.33 -17.50
CA THR A 236 -8.76 -2.19 -17.07
C THR A 236 -8.28 -2.41 -15.65
N PHE A 237 -6.97 -2.41 -15.45
CA PHE A 237 -6.36 -2.55 -14.13
C PHE A 237 -5.00 -1.86 -14.07
N ALA A 238 -4.55 -1.58 -12.85
CA ALA A 238 -3.21 -1.11 -12.55
C ALA A 238 -2.45 -2.19 -11.78
N PHE A 239 -1.15 -2.23 -12.00
CA PHE A 239 -0.24 -3.02 -11.19
C PHE A 239 1.04 -2.23 -10.88
N THR A 240 1.74 -2.65 -9.82
CA THR A 240 3.03 -2.08 -9.47
C THR A 240 4.12 -3.12 -9.50
N TYR A 241 5.35 -2.68 -9.72
CA TYR A 241 6.52 -3.54 -9.71
C TYR A 241 7.77 -2.75 -9.31
N PRO A 242 8.80 -3.41 -8.76
CA PRO A 242 10.02 -2.72 -8.38
C PRO A 242 10.88 -2.36 -9.60
N VAL A 243 11.32 -1.09 -9.68
CA VAL A 243 12.19 -0.59 -10.77
C VAL A 243 13.63 -0.45 -10.30
N SER A 244 13.86 0.13 -9.12
CA SER A 244 15.20 0.26 -8.52
C SER A 244 15.13 0.54 -7.02
N GLY A 245 16.28 0.47 -6.34
CA GLY A 245 16.41 0.73 -4.90
C GLY A 245 16.10 -0.51 -4.06
N ASP A 246 15.53 -0.31 -2.85
CA ASP A 246 15.50 -1.34 -1.80
C ASP A 246 14.16 -2.14 -1.63
N PRO A 247 13.40 -2.55 -2.66
CA PRO A 247 12.19 -3.33 -2.42
C PRO A 247 12.57 -4.73 -1.89
N LEU A 248 12.14 -5.01 -0.67
CA LEU A 248 12.39 -6.28 0.00
C LEU A 248 11.60 -7.39 -0.69
N ILE A 249 12.27 -8.51 -1.01
CA ILE A 249 11.59 -9.67 -1.58
C ILE A 249 10.45 -10.12 -0.66
N GLY A 250 9.24 -10.19 -1.22
CA GLY A 250 8.06 -10.71 -0.51
C GLY A 250 7.27 -9.67 0.28
N SER A 251 7.63 -8.38 0.20
CA SER A 251 6.90 -7.30 0.85
C SER A 251 6.35 -6.30 -0.15
N ALA A 252 5.14 -5.80 0.08
CA ALA A 252 4.56 -4.69 -0.69
C ALA A 252 4.94 -3.31 -0.12
N ILE A 253 5.92 -3.27 0.80
CA ILE A 253 6.45 -2.05 1.39
C ILE A 253 7.59 -1.53 0.51
N ALA A 254 7.45 -0.28 0.05
CA ALA A 254 8.48 0.47 -0.66
C ALA A 254 9.27 1.35 0.33
N PRO A 255 10.53 1.02 0.67
CA PRO A 255 11.33 1.84 1.59
C PRO A 255 11.88 3.11 0.93
N ALA A 256 12.40 4.02 1.75
CA ALA A 256 13.08 5.23 1.33
C ALA A 256 14.11 4.95 0.23
N GLY A 257 14.11 5.76 -0.83
CA GLY A 257 15.05 5.60 -1.95
C GLY A 257 14.66 4.52 -2.98
N SER A 258 13.62 3.72 -2.73
CA SER A 258 13.08 2.82 -3.76
C SER A 258 12.27 3.57 -4.82
N VAL A 259 12.27 3.03 -6.04
CA VAL A 259 11.47 3.49 -7.17
C VAL A 259 10.54 2.36 -7.59
N ILE A 260 9.24 2.67 -7.60
CA ILE A 260 8.18 1.73 -7.92
C ILE A 260 7.56 2.12 -9.25
N GLY A 261 7.56 1.20 -10.21
CA GLY A 261 6.85 1.34 -11.47
C GLY A 261 5.37 1.10 -11.25
N VAL A 262 4.54 2.00 -11.78
CA VAL A 262 3.09 1.90 -11.82
C VAL A 262 2.67 1.85 -13.29
N MET A 263 1.95 0.81 -13.65
CA MET A 263 1.42 0.67 -15.01
C MET A 263 -0.08 0.44 -14.97
N ILE A 264 -0.81 1.26 -15.73
CA ILE A 264 -2.25 1.16 -15.95
C ILE A 264 -2.45 0.57 -17.34
N LEU A 265 -3.10 -0.58 -17.42
CA LEU A 265 -3.47 -1.25 -18.67
C LEU A 265 -4.96 -1.01 -18.92
N PHE A 266 -5.31 -0.62 -20.14
CA PHE A 266 -6.69 -0.35 -20.52
C PHE A 266 -7.33 -1.55 -21.21
N GLY A 267 -8.40 -2.09 -20.61
CA GLY A 267 -9.25 -3.08 -21.25
C GLY A 267 -10.09 -2.47 -22.38
N PRO A 268 -10.91 -3.28 -23.08
CA PRO A 268 -11.55 -2.86 -24.33
C PRO A 268 -12.53 -1.69 -24.20
N ASN A 269 -13.24 -1.57 -23.07
CA ASN A 269 -14.16 -0.46 -22.85
C ASN A 269 -13.39 0.87 -22.72
N VAL A 270 -12.42 0.93 -21.81
CA VAL A 270 -11.66 2.16 -21.52
C VAL A 270 -10.67 2.47 -22.64
N GLY A 271 -10.02 1.44 -23.17
CA GLY A 271 -9.02 1.56 -24.23
C GLY A 271 -9.61 1.90 -25.60
N SER A 272 -10.94 1.88 -25.76
CA SER A 272 -11.60 2.42 -26.96
C SER A 272 -11.62 3.96 -27.00
N HIS A 273 -11.37 4.61 -25.87
CA HIS A 273 -11.17 6.05 -25.79
C HIS A 273 -9.70 6.39 -26.05
N VAL A 274 -9.45 7.65 -26.41
CA VAL A 274 -8.12 8.17 -26.71
C VAL A 274 -7.92 9.40 -25.86
N PHE A 275 -7.08 9.27 -24.84
CA PHE A 275 -6.84 10.33 -23.86
C PHE A 275 -5.90 11.44 -24.35
N GLN A 276 -5.85 11.73 -25.66
CA GLN A 276 -4.95 12.75 -26.21
C GLN A 276 -5.57 14.15 -26.12
N TYR A 277 -4.72 15.15 -25.93
CA TYR A 277 -5.10 16.57 -25.83
C TYR A 277 -6.08 16.87 -24.70
N GLU A 278 -6.03 16.07 -23.63
CA GLU A 278 -6.78 16.31 -22.40
C GLU A 278 -5.90 16.11 -21.17
N THR A 279 -6.36 16.64 -20.04
CA THR A 279 -5.74 16.39 -18.74
C THR A 279 -6.34 15.12 -18.15
N ILE A 280 -5.49 14.12 -17.92
CA ILE A 280 -5.84 12.96 -17.11
C ILE A 280 -5.43 13.20 -15.67
N SER A 281 -6.17 12.62 -14.74
CA SER A 281 -5.84 12.61 -13.32
C SER A 281 -5.68 11.18 -12.83
N ILE A 282 -4.55 10.90 -12.18
CA ILE A 282 -4.26 9.62 -11.55
C ILE A 282 -4.04 9.87 -10.07
N GLN A 283 -4.78 9.18 -9.22
CA GLN A 283 -4.67 9.31 -7.77
C GLN A 283 -4.25 8.00 -7.13
N ILE A 284 -3.13 8.00 -6.41
CA ILE A 284 -2.69 6.91 -5.55
C ILE A 284 -3.04 7.26 -4.12
N THR A 285 -3.92 6.47 -3.52
CA THR A 285 -4.40 6.65 -2.14
C THR A 285 -3.89 5.48 -1.29
N PRO A 286 -2.80 5.65 -0.54
CA PRO A 286 -2.37 4.64 0.43
C PRO A 286 -3.33 4.58 1.63
N ASN A 287 -3.32 3.48 2.38
CA ASN A 287 -4.11 3.33 3.62
C ASN A 287 -3.68 4.33 4.71
N ILE A 288 -2.39 4.69 4.71
CA ILE A 288 -1.79 5.65 5.63
C ILE A 288 -1.03 6.65 4.78
N GLY A 289 -1.28 7.94 5.00
CA GLY A 289 -0.59 9.02 4.30
C GLY A 289 -1.48 9.90 3.44
N SER A 290 -0.85 10.91 2.83
CA SER A 290 -1.52 11.78 1.87
C SER A 290 -1.63 11.07 0.52
N PRO A 291 -2.78 11.15 -0.17
CA PRO A 291 -2.88 10.72 -1.55
C PRO A 291 -1.90 11.49 -2.44
N LEU A 292 -1.26 10.79 -3.36
CA LEU A 292 -0.55 11.40 -4.48
C LEU A 292 -1.55 11.59 -5.62
N THR A 293 -1.73 12.84 -6.06
CA THR A 293 -2.55 13.15 -7.23
C THR A 293 -1.66 13.69 -8.33
N LEU A 294 -1.63 12.98 -9.46
CA LEU A 294 -0.96 13.38 -10.69
C LEU A 294 -2.02 13.94 -11.63
N SER A 295 -1.78 15.12 -12.18
CA SER A 295 -2.61 15.70 -13.24
C SER A 295 -1.70 15.99 -14.42
N GLU A 296 -1.82 15.17 -15.46
CA GLU A 296 -0.92 15.22 -16.61
C GLU A 296 -1.70 15.60 -17.86
N TYR A 297 -1.17 16.54 -18.63
CA TYR A 297 -1.71 16.84 -19.95
C TYR A 297 -1.11 15.88 -20.96
N VAL A 298 -1.94 15.00 -21.50
CA VAL A 298 -1.47 13.98 -22.43
C VAL A 298 -1.30 14.61 -23.81
N TYR A 299 -0.04 14.81 -24.19
CA TYR A 299 0.32 15.27 -25.51
C TYR A 299 1.17 14.22 -26.21
N GLN A 300 0.75 13.81 -27.42
CA GLN A 300 1.58 13.01 -28.29
C GLN A 300 2.19 13.90 -29.37
N PRO A 301 3.51 14.07 -29.42
CA PRO A 301 4.15 14.75 -30.54
C PRO A 301 3.94 13.92 -31.82
N GLU A 302 3.71 14.60 -32.93
CA GLU A 302 3.56 13.97 -34.25
C GLU A 302 4.85 13.17 -34.59
N GLY A 303 4.75 11.84 -34.73
CA GLY A 303 5.88 10.98 -35.09
C GLY A 303 5.81 9.53 -34.59
N ASN A 304 6.53 8.63 -35.28
CA ASN A 304 6.76 7.25 -34.85
C ASN A 304 7.76 7.22 -33.68
N VAL A 305 7.30 7.19 -32.43
CA VAL A 305 8.18 6.95 -31.28
C VAL A 305 8.36 5.44 -31.13
N THR A 306 9.48 4.91 -31.61
CA THR A 306 9.75 3.46 -31.71
C THR A 306 10.48 2.87 -30.51
N VAL A 307 10.99 3.66 -29.57
CA VAL A 307 11.76 3.15 -28.42
C VAL A 307 11.50 3.98 -27.16
N ILE A 308 11.18 3.29 -26.07
CA ILE A 308 11.26 3.84 -24.70
C ILE A 308 12.72 3.66 -24.28
N GLY A 309 13.46 4.76 -24.19
CA GLY A 309 14.80 4.78 -23.60
C GLY A 309 14.75 4.59 -22.10
#